data_AF-D4H141-F1
#
_entry.id   AF-D4H141-F1
#
_cell.length_a   1.000
_cell.length_b   1.000
_cell.length_c   1.000
_cell.angle_alpha   90.00
_cell.angle_beta   90.00
_cell.angle_gamma   90.00
#
_symmetry.space_group_name_H-M   'P 1'
#
loop_
_entity.id
_entity.type
_entity.pdbx_description
1 polymer ?
#
loop_
_entity_poly.entity_id
_entity_poly.type
_entity_poly.pdbx_seq_one_letter_code
_entity_poly.pdbx_strand_id
1 'polypeptide(L)'
;MSNKTNGNSEKYTLIIGLGYFEKEMVDHLRQQRTIKVMEIKEAAIDKLKGQFDDVEFINGDSSSLVTWKKLDKQAISQIIITIRDKDIVHETCRIIREYLELEILIIVISYDDYDTGILDEFNITVVRPLQMSLDIIANLLDKNVSWPVNIGNREGEIVEVQVLKNSHLIGVKLKHIRPISWSVALIYKNGKPSVPNANTRITIGDRVIIVGEPNVVKGIIETLSKGEPNFPLQFGPNIAVLCHRQYPKLIDEAVYLLRNTLANKLHILPVKGKSISKLAEKLKNEKVELTTGEVVISYEDIADLKDGMIVMPKKKGLFYAQYYRKFFNNGRSPILFTNGTTKYDHVLISLNTETPAFALETGAEFAKLLGAKFTVLYVSAIEGERGKKDMEYLNYRKDLIADFEMSDGVTIDHEILSGNPVIETVERVAQFKGENCMVVVTFDPEDSTSVFKPNVPYLITRKTEASVLAIPVEDTHA
;
A
#
# COMPACT_ATOMS: atom_id res chain seq x y z
N MET A 1 14.72 -67.29 -15.03
CA MET A 1 14.66 -66.30 -13.94
C MET A 1 15.23 -64.99 -14.48
N SER A 2 14.34 -64.05 -14.78
CA SER A 2 14.66 -62.72 -15.30
C SER A 2 14.92 -61.80 -14.11
N ASN A 3 16.14 -61.30 -13.97
CA ASN A 3 16.45 -60.21 -13.07
C ASN A 3 15.88 -58.91 -13.68
N LYS A 4 14.67 -58.53 -13.28
CA LYS A 4 14.22 -57.14 -13.38
C LYS A 4 14.88 -56.35 -12.26
N THR A 5 16.02 -55.75 -12.56
CA THR A 5 16.51 -54.62 -11.77
C THR A 5 15.58 -53.45 -12.03
N ASN A 6 14.70 -53.14 -11.08
CA ASN A 6 14.09 -51.82 -10.96
C ASN A 6 15.23 -50.83 -10.63
N GLY A 7 15.94 -50.38 -11.66
CA GLY A 7 16.91 -49.30 -11.56
C GLY A 7 16.13 -47.99 -11.52
N ASN A 8 16.01 -47.38 -10.34
CA ASN A 8 15.57 -46.01 -10.24
C ASN A 8 16.74 -45.16 -10.77
N SER A 9 16.69 -44.76 -12.04
CA SER A 9 17.72 -43.92 -12.65
C SER A 9 17.83 -42.62 -11.85
N GLU A 10 19.06 -42.16 -11.67
CA GLU A 10 19.32 -40.92 -10.95
C GLU A 10 18.66 -39.75 -11.69
N LYS A 11 17.81 -38.98 -10.99
CA LYS A 11 17.15 -37.84 -11.60
C LYS A 11 18.16 -36.73 -11.90
N TYR A 12 18.01 -36.08 -13.04
CA TYR A 12 18.90 -35.01 -13.49
C TYR A 12 18.14 -33.79 -14.03
N THR A 13 18.82 -32.65 -14.06
CA THR A 13 18.37 -31.46 -14.80
C THR A 13 19.02 -31.45 -16.17
N LEU A 14 18.21 -31.28 -17.22
CA LEU A 14 18.69 -31.20 -18.61
C LEU A 14 18.82 -29.74 -19.02
N ILE A 15 20.02 -29.30 -19.40
CA ILE A 15 20.27 -27.99 -19.98
C ILE A 15 20.38 -28.15 -21.50
N ILE A 16 19.62 -27.37 -22.26
CA ILE A 16 19.55 -27.44 -23.73
C ILE A 16 20.11 -26.16 -24.31
N GLY A 17 21.25 -26.29 -25.01
CA GLY A 17 22.02 -25.19 -25.56
C GLY A 17 23.18 -24.77 -24.66
N LEU A 18 24.31 -24.46 -25.29
CA LEU A 18 25.54 -24.00 -24.66
C LEU A 18 26.01 -22.67 -25.27
N GLY A 19 25.96 -21.61 -24.49
CA GLY A 19 26.62 -20.33 -24.74
C GLY A 19 27.70 -20.03 -23.70
N TYR A 20 28.02 -18.75 -23.50
CA TYR A 20 29.00 -18.32 -22.49
C TYR A 20 28.40 -18.38 -21.08
N PHE A 21 27.23 -17.79 -20.88
CA PHE A 21 26.52 -17.77 -19.60
C PHE A 21 26.14 -19.18 -19.14
N GLU A 22 25.78 -20.05 -20.09
CA GLU A 22 25.38 -21.43 -19.82
C GLU A 22 26.51 -22.27 -19.23
N LYS A 23 27.76 -21.98 -19.61
CA LYS A 23 28.92 -22.68 -19.04
C LYS A 23 29.08 -22.38 -17.56
N GLU A 24 28.96 -21.10 -17.19
CA GLU A 24 28.98 -20.67 -15.78
C GLU A 24 27.78 -21.26 -15.02
N MET A 25 26.61 -21.33 -15.66
CA MET A 25 25.43 -21.96 -15.07
C MET A 25 25.63 -23.46 -14.84
N VAL A 26 26.22 -24.19 -15.80
CA VAL A 26 26.57 -25.62 -15.63
C VAL A 26 27.54 -25.79 -14.47
N ASP A 27 28.61 -24.98 -14.41
CA ASP A 27 29.62 -25.08 -13.34
C ASP A 27 29.05 -24.80 -11.95
N HIS A 28 28.12 -23.84 -11.85
CA HIS A 28 27.46 -23.52 -10.59
C HIS A 28 26.45 -24.60 -10.18
N LEU A 29 25.58 -25.03 -11.09
CA LEU A 29 24.49 -25.95 -10.76
C LEU A 29 24.96 -27.37 -10.51
N ARG A 30 26.00 -27.85 -11.19
CA ARG A 30 26.52 -29.23 -11.01
C ARG A 30 27.00 -29.52 -9.59
N GLN A 31 27.32 -28.49 -8.81
CA GLN A 31 27.74 -28.63 -7.41
C GLN A 31 26.62 -29.12 -6.48
N GLN A 32 25.35 -28.97 -6.89
CA GLN A 32 24.19 -29.26 -6.06
C GLN A 32 23.24 -30.30 -6.66
N ARG A 33 23.39 -30.62 -7.95
CA ARG A 33 22.49 -31.51 -8.68
C ARG A 33 23.17 -32.12 -9.90
N THR A 34 22.68 -33.29 -10.30
CA THR A 34 23.16 -33.98 -11.49
C THR A 34 22.67 -33.26 -12.74
N ILE A 35 23.60 -32.85 -13.59
CA ILE A 35 23.36 -32.09 -14.82
C ILE A 35 23.68 -32.96 -16.04
N LYS A 36 22.80 -32.92 -17.03
CA LYS A 36 23.12 -33.33 -18.40
C LYS A 36 22.92 -32.16 -19.34
N VAL A 37 23.71 -32.12 -20.41
CA VAL A 37 23.66 -31.03 -21.39
C VAL A 37 23.35 -31.59 -22.76
N MET A 38 22.36 -31.04 -23.45
CA MET A 38 22.08 -31.29 -24.86
C MET A 38 22.56 -30.10 -25.69
N GLU A 39 23.41 -30.35 -26.68
CA GLU A 39 23.92 -29.30 -27.57
C GLU A 39 24.04 -29.83 -29.01
N ILE A 40 23.56 -29.03 -29.97
CA ILE A 40 23.55 -29.41 -31.39
C ILE A 40 24.95 -29.31 -32.01
N LYS A 41 25.75 -28.34 -31.58
CA LYS A 41 27.12 -28.09 -32.07
C LYS A 41 28.13 -28.96 -31.33
N GLU A 42 28.57 -30.04 -31.96
CA GLU A 42 29.59 -30.94 -31.40
C GLU A 42 30.87 -30.20 -30.97
N ALA A 43 31.31 -29.21 -31.76
CA ALA A 43 32.47 -28.39 -31.42
C ALA A 43 32.32 -27.59 -30.10
N ALA A 44 31.09 -27.26 -29.67
CA ALA A 44 30.84 -26.61 -28.38
C ALA A 44 30.97 -27.60 -27.22
N ILE A 45 30.52 -28.85 -27.43
CA ILE A 45 30.69 -29.95 -26.49
C ILE A 45 32.18 -30.28 -26.33
N ASP A 46 32.92 -30.43 -27.43
CA ASP A 46 34.33 -30.85 -27.38
C ASP A 46 35.24 -29.83 -26.69
N LYS A 47 34.88 -28.54 -26.74
CA LYS A 47 35.57 -27.49 -25.97
C LYS A 47 35.38 -27.62 -24.45
N LEU A 48 34.36 -28.35 -24.00
CA LEU A 48 33.98 -28.49 -22.60
C LEU A 48 34.22 -29.90 -22.04
N LYS A 49 34.30 -30.92 -22.90
CA LYS A 49 34.78 -32.26 -22.55
C LYS A 49 36.24 -32.13 -22.06
N GLY A 50 36.45 -32.22 -20.75
CA GLY A 50 37.73 -31.96 -20.08
C GLY A 50 37.65 -30.85 -19.00
N GLN A 51 36.67 -29.95 -19.09
CA GLN A 51 36.36 -29.00 -18.02
C GLN A 51 35.29 -29.56 -17.07
N PHE A 52 34.35 -30.33 -17.62
CA PHE A 52 33.20 -30.88 -16.90
C PHE A 52 33.09 -32.39 -17.12
N ASP A 53 34.04 -33.15 -16.59
CA ASP A 53 34.12 -34.61 -16.77
C ASP A 53 32.99 -35.37 -16.06
N ASP A 54 32.37 -34.74 -15.06
CA ASP A 54 31.20 -35.21 -14.31
C ASP A 54 29.87 -34.93 -15.01
N VAL A 55 29.88 -34.20 -16.13
CA VAL A 55 28.66 -33.81 -16.88
C VAL A 55 28.54 -34.64 -18.14
N GLU A 56 27.38 -35.28 -18.32
CA GLU A 56 27.07 -35.99 -19.55
C GLU A 56 26.62 -35.02 -20.64
N PHE A 57 27.34 -35.00 -21.76
CA PHE A 57 27.01 -34.21 -22.94
C PHE A 57 26.36 -35.08 -24.02
N ILE A 58 25.19 -34.64 -24.49
CA ILE A 58 24.40 -35.27 -25.54
C ILE A 58 24.48 -34.38 -26.78
N ASN A 59 25.08 -34.90 -27.85
CA ASN A 59 25.00 -34.23 -29.14
C ASN A 59 23.64 -34.49 -29.81
N GLY A 60 22.85 -33.43 -30.00
CA GLY A 60 21.55 -33.57 -30.62
C GLY A 60 20.75 -32.27 -30.71
N ASP A 61 19.77 -32.29 -31.61
CA ASP A 61 18.81 -31.22 -31.82
C ASP A 61 17.58 -31.45 -30.92
N SER A 62 17.24 -30.46 -30.10
CA SER A 62 16.10 -30.52 -29.18
C SER A 62 14.75 -30.43 -29.89
N SER A 63 14.70 -29.90 -31.10
CA SER A 63 13.50 -29.91 -31.95
C SER A 63 13.30 -31.26 -32.66
N SER A 64 14.18 -32.25 -32.43
CA SER A 64 14.08 -33.57 -33.03
C SER A 64 13.63 -34.64 -32.03
N LEU A 65 12.46 -35.23 -32.27
CA LEU A 65 11.94 -36.38 -31.52
C LEU A 65 12.92 -37.56 -31.45
N VAL A 66 13.79 -37.73 -32.45
CA VAL A 66 14.79 -38.81 -32.47
C VAL A 66 15.85 -38.59 -31.38
N THR A 67 16.24 -37.35 -31.09
CA THR A 67 17.16 -37.02 -30.00
C THR A 67 16.57 -37.44 -28.65
N TRP A 68 15.30 -37.09 -28.40
CA TRP A 68 14.60 -37.42 -27.15
C TRP A 68 14.41 -38.92 -26.92
N LYS A 69 14.36 -39.74 -27.98
CA LYS A 69 14.28 -41.20 -27.86
C LYS A 69 15.57 -41.82 -27.32
N LYS A 70 16.70 -41.12 -27.38
CA LYS A 70 17.99 -41.58 -26.83
C LYS A 70 18.11 -41.35 -25.32
N LEU A 71 17.21 -40.56 -24.73
CA LEU A 71 17.25 -40.16 -23.33
C LEU A 71 16.31 -41.00 -22.48
N ASP A 72 16.72 -41.21 -21.22
CA ASP A 72 15.81 -41.68 -20.18
C ASP A 72 14.93 -40.52 -19.72
N LYS A 73 13.76 -40.39 -20.35
CA LYS A 73 12.81 -39.31 -20.10
C LYS A 73 12.27 -39.31 -18.67
N GLN A 74 12.19 -40.48 -18.02
CA GLN A 74 11.66 -40.61 -16.65
C GLN A 74 12.65 -40.08 -15.60
N ALA A 75 13.94 -40.04 -15.93
CA ALA A 75 14.99 -39.46 -15.10
C ALA A 75 15.07 -37.92 -15.21
N ILE A 76 14.41 -37.30 -16.20
CA ILE A 76 14.43 -35.84 -16.34
C ILE A 76 13.53 -35.22 -15.27
N SER A 77 14.14 -34.44 -14.39
CA SER A 77 13.41 -33.74 -13.32
C SER A 77 13.01 -32.31 -13.70
N GLN A 78 13.85 -31.63 -14.48
CA GLN A 78 13.73 -30.22 -14.86
C GLN A 78 14.47 -30.00 -16.18
N ILE A 79 14.00 -29.04 -16.97
CA ILE A 79 14.63 -28.65 -18.23
C ILE A 79 14.92 -27.15 -18.21
N ILE A 80 16.11 -26.76 -18.65
CA ILE A 80 16.49 -25.37 -18.89
C ILE A 80 16.83 -25.23 -20.37
N ILE A 81 16.13 -24.36 -21.10
CA ILE A 81 16.32 -24.12 -22.52
C ILE A 81 16.96 -22.74 -22.69
N THR A 82 18.09 -22.68 -23.38
CA THR A 82 18.84 -21.42 -23.61
C THR A 82 19.04 -21.11 -25.09
N ILE A 83 18.33 -21.84 -25.95
CA ILE A 83 18.30 -21.64 -27.39
C ILE A 83 17.69 -20.26 -27.69
N ARG A 84 18.34 -19.51 -28.58
CA ARG A 84 17.87 -18.17 -28.99
C ARG A 84 16.77 -18.20 -30.04
N ASP A 85 16.77 -19.23 -30.87
CA ASP A 85 15.76 -19.38 -31.92
C ASP A 85 14.41 -19.75 -31.30
N LYS A 86 13.46 -18.81 -31.36
CA LYS A 86 12.14 -18.96 -30.78
C LYS A 86 11.34 -20.13 -31.36
N ASP A 87 11.55 -20.47 -32.63
CA ASP A 87 10.80 -21.53 -33.30
C ASP A 87 11.32 -22.89 -32.82
N ILE A 88 12.64 -23.01 -32.61
CA ILE A 88 13.25 -24.19 -31.98
C ILE A 88 12.81 -24.33 -30.52
N VAL A 89 12.77 -23.24 -29.75
CA VAL A 89 12.28 -23.26 -28.35
C VAL A 89 10.83 -23.73 -28.31
N HIS A 90 9.97 -23.15 -29.15
CA HIS A 90 8.55 -23.52 -29.23
C HIS A 90 8.39 -25.01 -29.58
N GLU A 91 9.05 -25.50 -30.64
CA GLU A 91 8.98 -26.91 -31.02
C GLU A 91 9.53 -27.83 -29.94
N THR A 92 10.60 -27.41 -29.24
CA THR A 92 11.15 -28.16 -28.11
C THR A 92 10.12 -28.28 -26.98
N CYS A 93 9.45 -27.17 -26.60
CA CYS A 93 8.38 -27.17 -25.59
C CYS A 93 7.20 -28.05 -26.02
N ARG A 94 6.77 -27.94 -27.28
CA ARG A 94 5.72 -28.77 -27.88
C ARG A 94 6.05 -30.26 -27.78
N ILE A 95 7.27 -30.65 -28.13
CA ILE A 95 7.72 -32.05 -27.99
C ILE A 95 7.63 -32.49 -26.53
N ILE A 96 8.15 -31.70 -25.58
CA ILE A 96 8.18 -32.06 -24.17
C ILE A 96 6.77 -32.22 -23.60
N ARG A 97 5.85 -31.30 -23.89
CA ARG A 97 4.49 -31.29 -23.33
C ARG A 97 3.53 -32.22 -24.06
N GLU A 98 3.53 -32.22 -25.39
CA GLU A 98 2.51 -32.93 -26.19
C GLU A 98 2.92 -34.36 -26.57
N TYR A 99 4.21 -34.61 -26.85
CA TYR A 99 4.65 -35.94 -27.30
C TYR A 99 5.31 -36.75 -26.20
N LEU A 100 6.06 -36.10 -25.31
CA LEU A 100 6.68 -36.76 -24.18
C LEU A 100 5.77 -36.78 -22.95
N GLU A 101 4.73 -35.94 -22.94
CA GLU A 101 3.76 -35.80 -21.84
C GLU A 101 4.46 -35.58 -20.49
N LEU A 102 5.58 -34.85 -20.49
CA LEU A 102 6.35 -34.58 -19.27
C LEU A 102 5.77 -33.37 -18.56
N GLU A 103 5.28 -33.55 -17.33
CA GLU A 103 4.80 -32.49 -16.43
C GLU A 103 5.89 -32.04 -15.45
N ILE A 104 6.99 -31.51 -15.99
CA ILE A 104 8.13 -31.01 -15.21
C ILE A 104 8.32 -29.49 -15.35
N LEU A 105 9.12 -28.89 -14.46
CA LEU A 105 9.52 -27.49 -14.59
C LEU A 105 10.38 -27.30 -15.85
N ILE A 106 9.95 -26.40 -16.72
CA ILE A 106 10.72 -25.95 -17.87
C ILE A 106 11.04 -24.47 -17.67
N ILE A 107 12.33 -24.12 -17.69
CA ILE A 107 12.82 -22.76 -17.62
C ILE A 107 13.36 -22.38 -18.99
N VAL A 108 12.88 -21.28 -19.57
CA VAL A 108 13.43 -20.72 -20.82
C VAL A 108 14.20 -19.46 -20.49
N ILE A 109 15.49 -19.45 -20.83
CA ILE A 109 16.34 -18.25 -20.74
C ILE A 109 16.19 -17.46 -22.03
N SER A 110 15.45 -16.36 -21.98
CA SER A 110 15.28 -15.47 -23.13
C SER A 110 16.28 -14.32 -23.08
N TYR A 111 17.07 -14.20 -24.16
CA TYR A 111 17.99 -13.09 -24.39
C TYR A 111 17.41 -12.00 -25.29
N ASP A 112 16.34 -12.32 -26.02
CA ASP A 112 15.76 -11.48 -27.07
C ASP A 112 14.39 -10.94 -26.62
N ASP A 113 14.04 -9.73 -27.08
CA ASP A 113 12.81 -9.05 -26.71
C ASP A 113 11.65 -9.43 -27.65
N TYR A 114 11.38 -10.74 -27.72
CA TYR A 114 10.21 -11.26 -28.44
C TYR A 114 9.05 -11.55 -27.49
N ASP A 115 7.84 -11.60 -28.07
CA ASP A 115 6.64 -11.97 -27.32
C ASP A 115 6.72 -13.43 -26.88
N THR A 116 6.95 -13.63 -25.58
CA THR A 116 7.03 -14.95 -24.97
C THR A 116 5.66 -15.54 -24.64
N GLY A 117 4.57 -14.80 -24.87
CA GLY A 117 3.20 -15.29 -24.68
C GLY A 117 2.84 -16.49 -25.55
N ILE A 118 3.59 -16.70 -26.66
CA ILE A 118 3.51 -17.91 -27.48
C ILE A 118 3.89 -19.19 -26.72
N LEU A 119 4.50 -19.08 -25.54
CA LEU A 119 4.91 -20.21 -24.72
C LEU A 119 3.98 -20.45 -23.52
N ASP A 120 2.99 -19.57 -23.29
CA ASP A 120 2.10 -19.63 -22.13
C ASP A 120 1.31 -20.94 -22.08
N GLU A 121 0.92 -21.47 -23.25
CA GLU A 121 0.20 -22.75 -23.36
C GLU A 121 0.99 -23.96 -22.83
N PHE A 122 2.32 -23.85 -22.76
CA PHE A 122 3.19 -24.93 -22.29
C PHE A 122 3.48 -24.89 -20.78
N ASN A 123 2.90 -23.92 -20.04
CA ASN A 123 3.14 -23.73 -18.60
C ASN A 123 4.64 -23.75 -18.26
N ILE A 124 5.38 -22.80 -18.84
CA ILE A 124 6.83 -22.65 -18.65
C ILE A 124 7.16 -21.42 -17.82
N THR A 125 8.36 -21.41 -17.23
CA THR A 125 8.90 -20.22 -16.57
C THR A 125 9.90 -19.53 -17.47
N VAL A 126 9.66 -18.28 -17.82
CA VAL A 126 10.60 -17.47 -18.62
C VAL A 126 11.47 -16.63 -17.70
N VAL A 127 12.79 -16.72 -17.88
CA VAL A 127 13.79 -15.89 -17.20
C VAL A 127 14.45 -14.98 -18.24
N ARG A 128 14.54 -13.69 -17.92
CA ARG A 128 15.15 -12.66 -18.77
C ARG A 128 16.37 -12.06 -18.07
N PRO A 129 17.58 -12.64 -18.20
CA PRO A 129 18.75 -12.22 -17.42
C PRO A 129 19.14 -10.76 -17.62
N LEU A 130 19.00 -10.24 -18.85
CA LEU A 130 19.32 -8.85 -19.15
C LEU A 130 18.40 -7.90 -18.39
N GLN A 131 17.09 -8.13 -18.41
CA GLN A 131 16.12 -7.31 -17.68
C GLN A 131 16.40 -7.34 -16.18
N MET A 132 16.61 -8.54 -15.60
CA MET A 132 16.95 -8.67 -14.18
C MET A 132 18.22 -7.90 -13.81
N SER A 133 19.24 -7.92 -14.68
CA SER A 133 20.48 -7.18 -14.48
C SER A 133 20.26 -5.67 -14.52
N LEU A 134 19.42 -5.20 -15.46
CA LEU A 134 19.04 -3.79 -15.57
C LEU A 134 18.25 -3.33 -14.35
N ASP A 135 17.31 -4.15 -13.84
CA ASP A 135 16.54 -3.86 -12.63
C ASP A 135 17.46 -3.73 -11.41
N ILE A 136 18.43 -4.62 -11.25
CA ILE A 136 19.45 -4.55 -10.19
C ILE A 136 20.26 -3.26 -10.31
N ILE A 137 20.73 -2.91 -11.51
CA ILE A 137 21.52 -1.69 -11.74
C ILE A 137 20.68 -0.45 -11.44
N ALA A 138 19.42 -0.41 -11.87
CA ALA A 138 18.50 0.69 -11.58
C ALA A 138 18.31 0.86 -10.06
N ASN A 139 18.08 -0.24 -9.34
CA ASN A 139 17.98 -0.22 -7.87
C ASN A 139 19.26 0.27 -7.19
N LEU A 140 20.45 -0.03 -7.72
CA LEU A 140 21.72 0.48 -7.16
C LEU A 140 21.90 1.99 -7.38
N LEU A 141 21.24 2.56 -8.40
CA LEU A 141 21.26 4.00 -8.66
C LEU A 141 20.27 4.76 -7.76
N ASP A 142 19.16 4.14 -7.38
CA ASP A 142 18.20 4.69 -6.43
C ASP A 142 18.70 4.55 -4.98
N LYS A 143 19.18 5.67 -4.42
CA LYS A 143 19.85 5.65 -3.10
C LYS A 143 18.95 5.34 -1.91
N ASN A 144 17.65 5.63 -2.03
CA ASN A 144 16.72 5.60 -0.90
C ASN A 144 15.60 4.58 -1.06
N VAL A 145 15.46 3.96 -2.22
CA VAL A 145 14.36 3.06 -2.56
C VAL A 145 14.94 1.90 -3.35
N SER A 146 14.63 0.67 -2.97
CA SER A 146 15.04 -0.52 -3.70
C SER A 146 13.85 -1.44 -3.88
N TRP A 147 13.60 -1.84 -5.12
CA TRP A 147 12.55 -2.79 -5.47
C TRP A 147 13.12 -4.21 -5.47
N PRO A 148 12.45 -5.20 -4.85
CA PRO A 148 12.94 -6.57 -4.90
C PRO A 148 12.86 -7.12 -6.32
N VAL A 149 13.89 -7.83 -6.74
CA VAL A 149 13.92 -8.51 -8.04
C VAL A 149 13.41 -9.94 -7.84
N ASN A 150 12.40 -10.32 -8.63
CA ASN A 150 11.83 -11.67 -8.65
C ASN A 150 11.18 -12.11 -7.32
N ILE A 151 10.53 -11.18 -6.60
CA ILE A 151 9.69 -11.45 -5.43
C ILE A 151 8.30 -10.85 -5.69
N GLY A 152 7.26 -11.54 -5.25
CA GLY A 152 5.87 -11.12 -5.42
C GLY A 152 5.42 -11.10 -6.90
N ASN A 153 4.39 -10.31 -7.18
CA ASN A 153 3.86 -10.08 -8.53
C ASN A 153 4.64 -9.02 -9.32
N ARG A 154 5.55 -8.27 -8.67
CA ARG A 154 6.35 -7.20 -9.29
C ARG A 154 5.51 -6.02 -9.77
N GLU A 155 4.40 -5.76 -9.11
CA GLU A 155 3.48 -4.65 -9.39
C GLU A 155 3.75 -3.43 -8.52
N GLY A 156 4.73 -3.50 -7.61
CA GLY A 156 5.09 -2.43 -6.67
C GLY A 156 4.55 -2.66 -5.26
N GLU A 157 4.20 -3.90 -4.93
CA GLU A 157 3.59 -4.33 -3.68
C GLU A 157 4.59 -4.57 -2.55
N ILE A 158 5.89 -4.66 -2.84
CA ILE A 158 6.97 -4.80 -1.86
C ILE A 158 8.08 -3.80 -2.20
N VAL A 159 8.57 -3.05 -1.21
CA VAL A 159 9.67 -2.10 -1.39
C VAL A 159 10.54 -1.99 -0.15
N GLU A 160 11.85 -1.79 -0.32
CA GLU A 160 12.74 -1.33 0.73
C GLU A 160 12.94 0.18 0.61
N VAL A 161 12.66 0.93 1.68
CA VAL A 161 12.84 2.38 1.72
C VAL A 161 13.74 2.80 2.87
N GLN A 162 14.70 3.67 2.60
CA GLN A 162 15.50 4.33 3.63
C GLN A 162 14.73 5.54 4.19
N VAL A 163 14.60 5.59 5.51
CA VAL A 163 13.85 6.66 6.18
C VAL A 163 14.73 7.89 6.32
N LEU A 164 14.32 8.99 5.71
CA LEU A 164 15.04 10.26 5.77
C LEU A 164 14.43 11.22 6.78
N LYS A 165 15.24 12.20 7.20
CA LYS A 165 14.98 13.14 8.30
C LYS A 165 13.62 13.85 8.27
N ASN A 166 13.02 14.03 7.09
CA ASN A 166 11.78 14.80 6.94
C ASN A 166 10.51 13.96 7.13
N SER A 167 10.62 12.64 7.28
CA SER A 167 9.46 11.76 7.44
C SER A 167 8.70 12.03 8.74
N HIS A 168 7.41 12.32 8.63
CA HIS A 168 6.52 12.47 9.79
C HIS A 168 6.24 11.14 10.53
N LEU A 169 6.73 10.00 10.01
CA LEU A 169 6.64 8.69 10.68
C LEU A 169 7.85 8.40 11.58
N ILE A 170 8.85 9.29 11.62
CA ILE A 170 10.01 9.15 12.51
C ILE A 170 9.57 9.24 13.96
N GLY A 171 10.15 8.40 14.81
CA GLY A 171 9.87 8.41 16.25
C GLY A 171 8.50 7.84 16.61
N VAL A 172 7.57 7.68 15.68
CA VAL A 172 6.25 7.10 15.93
C VAL A 172 6.37 5.58 16.15
N LYS A 173 5.67 5.06 17.17
CA LYS A 173 5.56 3.60 17.39
C LYS A 173 4.65 3.00 16.32
N LEU A 174 4.99 1.84 15.75
CA LEU A 174 4.19 1.24 14.69
C LEU A 174 2.71 1.02 15.06
N LYS A 175 2.39 0.69 16.32
CA LYS A 175 1.00 0.55 16.80
C LYS A 175 0.17 1.84 16.71
N HIS A 176 0.83 2.98 16.54
CA HIS A 176 0.19 4.29 16.41
C HIS A 176 -0.04 4.68 14.94
N ILE A 177 0.75 4.15 14.01
CA ILE A 177 0.69 4.47 12.58
C ILE A 177 -0.57 3.88 11.92
N ARG A 178 -1.04 2.71 12.39
CA ARG A 178 -2.24 1.99 11.92
C ARG A 178 -2.41 2.05 10.39
N PRO A 179 -1.53 1.35 9.64
CA PRO A 179 -1.45 1.46 8.19
C PRO A 179 -2.67 0.83 7.49
N ILE A 180 -3.16 1.48 6.44
CA ILE A 180 -4.32 1.05 5.64
C ILE A 180 -3.83 0.44 4.34
N SER A 181 -4.14 -0.83 4.07
CA SER A 181 -3.70 -1.53 2.85
C SER A 181 -2.16 -1.59 2.67
N TRP A 182 -1.38 -1.38 3.74
CA TRP A 182 0.06 -1.59 3.78
C TRP A 182 0.54 -2.00 5.17
N SER A 183 1.77 -2.50 5.29
CA SER A 183 2.40 -2.81 6.57
C SER A 183 3.92 -2.79 6.50
N VAL A 184 4.58 -2.64 7.64
CA VAL A 184 6.04 -2.80 7.75
C VAL A 184 6.35 -4.27 8.05
N ALA A 185 6.94 -4.97 7.08
CA ALA A 185 7.30 -6.37 7.22
C ALA A 185 8.62 -6.58 7.99
N LEU A 186 9.61 -5.71 7.76
CA LEU A 186 10.94 -5.82 8.35
C LEU A 186 11.59 -4.45 8.49
N ILE A 187 12.42 -4.26 9.53
CA ILE A 187 13.24 -3.06 9.67
C ILE A 187 14.71 -3.46 9.82
N TYR A 188 15.59 -2.87 9.01
CA TYR A 188 17.03 -2.93 9.19
C TYR A 188 17.50 -1.73 10.00
N LYS A 189 17.83 -1.96 11.27
CA LYS A 189 18.45 -0.97 12.14
C LYS A 189 19.96 -1.14 12.12
N ASN A 190 20.70 -0.12 11.66
CA ASN A 190 22.15 -0.19 11.49
C ASN A 190 22.59 -1.45 10.70
N GLY A 191 21.84 -1.78 9.65
CA GLY A 191 22.09 -2.95 8.80
C GLY A 191 21.65 -4.30 9.37
N LYS A 192 21.14 -4.38 10.61
CA LYS A 192 20.66 -5.63 11.20
C LYS A 192 19.15 -5.80 11.03
N PRO A 193 18.67 -6.91 10.45
CA PRO A 193 17.24 -7.15 10.30
C PRO A 193 16.57 -7.39 11.66
N SER A 194 15.39 -6.82 11.84
CA SER A 194 14.51 -7.04 12.98
C SER A 194 13.07 -7.08 12.50
N VAL A 195 12.34 -8.12 12.89
CA VAL A 195 10.88 -8.14 12.75
C VAL A 195 10.32 -7.11 13.73
N PRO A 196 9.58 -6.09 13.26
CA PRO A 196 9.08 -5.07 14.16
C PRO A 196 7.89 -5.58 14.96
N ASN A 197 7.65 -4.95 16.11
CA ASN A 197 6.46 -5.16 16.92
C ASN A 197 5.72 -3.82 17.11
N ALA A 198 4.56 -3.89 17.75
CA ALA A 198 3.72 -2.75 18.09
C ALA A 198 4.47 -1.54 18.71
N ASN A 199 5.51 -1.77 19.51
CA ASN A 199 6.26 -0.71 20.19
C ASN A 199 7.52 -0.26 19.43
N THR A 200 7.80 -0.85 18.26
CA THR A 200 8.96 -0.49 17.45
C THR A 200 8.76 0.92 16.89
N ARG A 201 9.79 1.76 17.01
CA ARG A 201 9.80 3.11 16.43
C ARG A 201 10.67 3.12 15.19
N ILE A 202 10.19 3.74 14.11
CA ILE A 202 11.00 3.98 12.91
C ILE A 202 11.96 5.12 13.22
N THR A 203 13.25 4.94 12.91
CA THR A 203 14.29 5.95 13.13
C THR A 203 14.94 6.39 11.83
N ILE A 204 15.51 7.61 11.82
CA ILE A 204 16.27 8.13 10.68
C ILE A 204 17.38 7.13 10.31
N GLY A 205 17.49 6.82 9.03
CA GLY A 205 18.48 5.90 8.49
C GLY A 205 18.10 4.42 8.59
N ASP A 206 17.00 4.06 9.26
CA ASP A 206 16.44 2.72 9.16
C ASP A 206 16.09 2.42 7.70
N ARG A 207 16.27 1.16 7.28
CA ARG A 207 15.70 0.67 6.01
C ARG A 207 14.49 -0.19 6.32
N VAL A 208 13.35 0.16 5.77
CA VAL A 208 12.06 -0.41 6.11
C VAL A 208 11.54 -1.17 4.91
N ILE A 209 11.25 -2.46 5.07
CA ILE A 209 10.53 -3.24 4.05
C ILE A 209 9.04 -3.03 4.26
N ILE A 210 8.39 -2.47 3.25
CA ILE A 210 6.95 -2.22 3.19
C ILE A 210 6.31 -3.22 2.25
N VAL A 211 5.14 -3.71 2.62
CA VAL A 211 4.29 -4.54 1.78
C VAL A 211 2.87 -3.96 1.74
N GLY A 212 2.17 -3.97 0.59
CA GLY A 212 0.82 -3.40 0.50
C GLY A 212 0.27 -3.26 -0.93
N GLU A 213 -0.89 -2.60 -1.07
CA GLU A 213 -1.45 -2.23 -2.37
C GLU A 213 -0.49 -1.26 -3.10
N PRO A 214 -0.10 -1.50 -4.37
CA PRO A 214 0.95 -0.74 -5.05
C PRO A 214 0.79 0.79 -5.05
N ASN A 215 -0.43 1.28 -5.26
CA ASN A 215 -0.72 2.72 -5.26
C ASN A 215 -0.51 3.35 -3.88
N VAL A 216 -0.81 2.62 -2.81
CA VAL A 216 -0.62 3.07 -1.42
C VAL A 216 0.86 3.04 -1.07
N VAL A 217 1.56 1.94 -1.40
CA VAL A 217 3.00 1.78 -1.18
C VAL A 217 3.78 2.94 -1.79
N LYS A 218 3.43 3.36 -3.01
CA LYS A 218 4.06 4.50 -3.68
C LYS A 218 3.99 5.80 -2.85
N GLY A 219 2.84 6.11 -2.26
CA GLY A 219 2.68 7.29 -1.41
C GLY A 219 3.47 7.19 -0.09
N ILE A 220 3.54 5.99 0.50
CA ILE A 220 4.33 5.77 1.73
C ILE A 220 5.83 5.93 1.48
N ILE A 221 6.33 5.56 0.29
CA ILE A 221 7.73 5.82 -0.10
C ILE A 221 8.01 7.32 -0.05
N GLU A 222 7.13 8.17 -0.58
CA GLU A 222 7.30 9.63 -0.57
C GLU A 222 7.28 10.20 0.85
N THR A 223 6.37 9.71 1.71
CA THR A 223 6.34 10.09 3.12
C THR A 223 7.64 9.72 3.84
N LEU A 224 8.12 8.49 3.70
CA LEU A 224 9.31 8.01 4.42
C LEU A 224 10.63 8.56 3.89
N SER A 225 10.72 8.77 2.57
CA SER A 225 11.95 9.22 1.92
C SER A 225 12.05 10.73 1.77
N LYS A 226 10.93 11.47 1.69
CA LYS A 226 10.97 12.93 1.45
C LYS A 226 10.26 13.74 2.52
N GLY A 227 9.43 13.12 3.36
CA GLY A 227 8.59 13.85 4.31
C GLY A 227 7.47 14.61 3.62
N GLU A 228 7.08 14.19 2.42
CA GLU A 228 5.97 14.79 1.71
C GLU A 228 4.66 14.29 2.34
N PRO A 229 3.69 15.18 2.62
CA PRO A 229 2.32 14.77 2.92
C PRO A 229 1.80 13.82 1.84
N ASN A 230 0.91 12.92 2.20
CA ASN A 230 0.25 11.95 1.32
C ASN A 230 -1.30 11.98 1.46
N PHE A 231 -1.89 12.81 2.34
CA PHE A 231 -3.35 12.88 2.47
C PHE A 231 -4.02 13.50 1.22
N PRO A 232 -5.11 12.92 0.68
CA PRO A 232 -5.82 11.72 1.14
C PRO A 232 -5.39 10.42 0.43
N LEU A 233 -4.32 10.42 -0.36
CA LEU A 233 -3.87 9.29 -1.19
C LEU A 233 -3.64 8.00 -0.39
N GLN A 234 -3.27 8.08 0.89
CA GLN A 234 -3.15 6.90 1.78
C GLN A 234 -4.49 6.16 2.02
N PHE A 235 -5.62 6.83 1.80
CA PHE A 235 -6.97 6.25 1.87
C PHE A 235 -7.57 6.02 0.47
N GLY A 236 -7.09 6.76 -0.53
CA GLY A 236 -7.56 6.64 -1.91
C GLY A 236 -7.27 7.89 -2.76
N PRO A 237 -7.25 7.77 -4.09
CA PRO A 237 -6.74 8.82 -4.97
C PRO A 237 -7.70 10.00 -5.21
N ASN A 238 -8.97 9.88 -4.81
CA ASN A 238 -10.05 10.80 -5.22
C ASN A 238 -10.82 11.36 -4.02
N ILE A 239 -11.55 12.45 -4.23
CA ILE A 239 -12.53 12.97 -3.27
C ILE A 239 -13.94 12.65 -3.76
N ALA A 240 -14.66 11.79 -3.05
CA ALA A 240 -16.07 11.52 -3.28
C ALA A 240 -16.93 12.67 -2.75
N VAL A 241 -17.94 13.07 -3.52
CA VAL A 241 -18.77 14.24 -3.22
C VAL A 241 -20.25 13.85 -3.30
N LEU A 242 -20.92 13.76 -2.14
CA LEU A 242 -22.35 13.48 -2.09
C LEU A 242 -23.16 14.70 -2.50
N CYS A 243 -23.46 14.79 -3.79
CA CYS A 243 -24.13 15.93 -4.38
C CYS A 243 -25.59 16.03 -3.94
N HIS A 244 -25.88 17.09 -3.18
CA HIS A 244 -27.20 17.35 -2.66
C HIS A 244 -27.61 18.81 -2.89
N ARG A 245 -28.67 19.04 -3.67
CA ARG A 245 -29.14 20.39 -4.11
C ARG A 245 -29.28 21.42 -2.99
N GLN A 246 -29.67 20.98 -1.79
CA GLN A 246 -29.87 21.88 -0.63
C GLN A 246 -28.56 22.41 -0.04
N TYR A 247 -27.41 21.86 -0.43
CA TYR A 247 -26.10 22.21 0.12
C TYR A 247 -25.15 22.63 -1.01
N PRO A 248 -25.41 23.74 -1.72
CA PRO A 248 -24.60 24.15 -2.87
C PRO A 248 -23.16 24.53 -2.51
N LYS A 249 -22.90 24.91 -1.24
CA LYS A 249 -21.56 25.22 -0.72
C LYS A 249 -20.67 23.98 -0.57
N LEU A 250 -21.25 22.78 -0.57
CA LEU A 250 -20.51 21.52 -0.49
C LEU A 250 -19.53 21.37 -1.67
N ILE A 251 -19.93 21.83 -2.85
CA ILE A 251 -19.08 21.82 -4.05
C ILE A 251 -17.90 22.77 -3.89
N ASP A 252 -18.13 23.95 -3.34
CA ASP A 252 -17.06 24.95 -3.16
C ASP A 252 -15.97 24.41 -2.23
N GLU A 253 -16.39 23.79 -1.13
CA GLU A 253 -15.48 23.18 -0.17
C GLU A 253 -14.75 21.95 -0.77
N ALA A 254 -15.46 21.10 -1.52
CA ALA A 254 -14.83 19.96 -2.19
C ALA A 254 -13.77 20.40 -3.22
N VAL A 255 -14.05 21.44 -3.99
CA VAL A 255 -13.10 22.02 -4.96
C VAL A 255 -11.92 22.67 -4.24
N TYR A 256 -12.16 23.38 -3.14
CA TYR A 256 -11.09 23.90 -2.30
C TYR A 256 -10.17 22.77 -1.81
N LEU A 257 -10.73 21.67 -1.32
CA LEU A 257 -9.95 20.53 -0.82
C LEU A 257 -9.16 19.86 -1.94
N LEU A 258 -9.76 19.66 -3.12
CA LEU A 258 -9.03 19.13 -4.27
C LEU A 258 -7.80 19.98 -4.61
N ARG A 259 -7.93 21.31 -4.56
CA ARG A 259 -6.84 22.24 -4.92
C ARG A 259 -5.75 22.36 -3.85
N ASN A 260 -6.03 21.97 -2.61
CA ASN A 260 -5.13 22.15 -1.47
C ASN A 260 -4.78 20.81 -0.79
N THR A 261 -5.05 19.68 -1.44
CA THR A 261 -4.64 18.35 -1.01
C THR A 261 -4.08 17.60 -2.21
N LEU A 262 -3.63 16.36 -2.01
CA LEU A 262 -3.04 15.54 -3.08
C LEU A 262 -4.06 14.69 -3.85
N ALA A 263 -5.35 14.94 -3.69
CA ALA A 263 -6.37 14.22 -4.44
C ALA A 263 -6.30 14.53 -5.95
N ASN A 264 -6.51 13.52 -6.78
CA ASN A 264 -6.39 13.63 -8.23
C ASN A 264 -7.62 14.31 -8.86
N LYS A 265 -8.82 13.93 -8.41
CA LYS A 265 -10.09 14.38 -9.01
C LYS A 265 -11.27 14.28 -8.05
N LEU A 266 -12.39 14.90 -8.46
CA LEU A 266 -13.68 14.73 -7.78
C LEU A 266 -14.45 13.53 -8.35
N HIS A 267 -14.91 12.67 -7.47
CA HIS A 267 -15.87 11.61 -7.76
C HIS A 267 -17.27 12.05 -7.32
N ILE A 268 -18.08 12.46 -8.28
CA ILE A 268 -19.39 13.06 -8.04
C ILE A 268 -20.46 11.98 -7.87
N LEU A 269 -21.08 11.93 -6.70
CA LEU A 269 -22.09 10.94 -6.32
C LEU A 269 -23.48 11.59 -6.18
N PRO A 270 -24.38 11.45 -7.17
CA PRO A 270 -25.72 12.01 -7.10
C PRO A 270 -26.57 11.28 -6.04
N VAL A 271 -27.32 12.02 -5.22
CA VAL A 271 -28.24 11.40 -4.24
C VAL A 271 -29.64 11.24 -4.84
N LYS A 272 -30.26 10.05 -4.67
CA LYS A 272 -31.59 9.74 -5.20
C LYS A 272 -32.64 10.79 -4.83
N GLY A 273 -33.43 11.22 -5.82
CA GLY A 273 -34.50 12.20 -5.64
C GLY A 273 -34.01 13.65 -5.44
N LYS A 274 -32.72 13.93 -5.66
CA LYS A 274 -32.16 15.27 -5.56
C LYS A 274 -31.57 15.68 -6.90
N SER A 275 -32.20 16.64 -7.59
CA SER A 275 -31.67 17.16 -8.85
C SER A 275 -30.34 17.89 -8.62
N ILE A 276 -29.32 17.54 -9.41
CA ILE A 276 -27.96 18.10 -9.34
C ILE A 276 -27.62 19.03 -10.52
N SER A 277 -28.58 19.37 -11.40
CA SER A 277 -28.30 20.11 -12.64
C SER A 277 -27.54 21.43 -12.42
N LYS A 278 -27.97 22.23 -11.43
CA LYS A 278 -27.28 23.48 -11.06
C LYS A 278 -25.88 23.27 -10.48
N LEU A 279 -25.66 22.15 -9.78
CA LEU A 279 -24.34 21.81 -9.24
C LEU A 279 -23.41 21.31 -10.35
N ALA A 280 -23.95 20.57 -11.32
CA ALA A 280 -23.20 20.12 -12.48
C ALA A 280 -22.74 21.29 -13.38
N GLU A 281 -23.58 22.31 -13.57
CA GLU A 281 -23.18 23.55 -14.27
C GLU A 281 -22.05 24.27 -13.53
N LYS A 282 -22.14 24.35 -12.21
CA LYS A 282 -21.10 24.95 -11.37
C LYS A 282 -19.77 24.19 -11.49
N LEU A 283 -19.80 22.85 -11.37
CA LEU A 283 -18.62 21.99 -11.49
C LEU A 283 -17.93 22.11 -12.86
N LYS A 284 -18.71 22.24 -13.95
CA LYS A 284 -18.15 22.47 -15.29
C LYS A 284 -17.29 23.74 -15.39
N ASN A 285 -17.59 24.75 -14.58
CA ASN A 285 -16.87 26.02 -14.60
C ASN A 285 -15.59 26.01 -13.75
N GLU A 286 -15.41 25.04 -12.85
CA GLU A 286 -14.30 25.00 -11.89
C GLU A 286 -12.97 24.49 -12.50
N LYS A 287 -12.97 24.03 -13.76
CA LYS A 287 -11.80 23.48 -14.48
C LYS A 287 -11.04 22.42 -13.65
N VAL A 288 -11.77 21.49 -13.04
CA VAL A 288 -11.20 20.38 -12.26
C VAL A 288 -11.49 19.05 -12.95
N GLU A 289 -10.63 18.06 -12.74
CA GLU A 289 -10.94 16.69 -13.17
C GLU A 289 -12.09 16.12 -12.35
N LEU A 290 -13.02 15.48 -13.05
CA LEU A 290 -14.25 14.97 -12.45
C LEU A 290 -14.72 13.68 -13.12
N THR A 291 -15.28 12.81 -12.31
CA THR A 291 -15.95 11.57 -12.73
C THR A 291 -17.32 11.51 -12.06
N THR A 292 -18.31 10.94 -12.73
CA THR A 292 -19.65 10.77 -12.15
C THR A 292 -19.84 9.30 -11.80
N GLY A 293 -20.14 9.02 -10.54
CA GLY A 293 -20.43 7.67 -10.05
C GLY A 293 -21.92 7.34 -10.07
N GLU A 294 -22.25 6.22 -9.44
CA GLU A 294 -23.62 5.75 -9.33
C GLU A 294 -24.48 6.62 -8.40
N VAL A 295 -25.81 6.51 -8.57
CA VAL A 295 -26.76 7.24 -7.74
C VAL A 295 -26.82 6.60 -6.36
N VAL A 296 -26.49 7.37 -5.33
CA VAL A 296 -26.54 6.95 -3.93
C VAL A 296 -27.99 6.96 -3.43
N ILE A 297 -28.46 5.80 -2.99
CA ILE A 297 -29.78 5.54 -2.41
C ILE A 297 -29.68 5.47 -0.88
N SER A 298 -28.59 4.89 -0.38
CA SER A 298 -28.40 4.49 1.01
C SER A 298 -26.95 4.71 1.47
N TYR A 299 -26.65 4.41 2.73
CA TYR A 299 -25.27 4.49 3.23
C TYR A 299 -24.43 3.35 2.68
N GLU A 300 -25.06 2.21 2.47
CA GLU A 300 -24.46 0.96 2.05
C GLU A 300 -23.81 1.13 0.65
N ASP A 301 -24.33 2.02 -0.19
CA ASP A 301 -23.77 2.35 -1.51
C ASP A 301 -22.43 3.11 -1.45
N ILE A 302 -22.08 3.66 -0.28
CA ILE A 302 -20.86 4.46 -0.09
C ILE A 302 -19.92 3.92 0.99
N ALA A 303 -20.29 2.80 1.63
CA ALA A 303 -19.53 2.22 2.74
C ALA A 303 -18.16 1.67 2.31
N ASP A 304 -18.09 1.11 1.10
CA ASP A 304 -16.90 0.46 0.54
C ASP A 304 -16.19 1.31 -0.53
N LEU A 305 -16.45 2.62 -0.57
CA LEU A 305 -15.76 3.50 -1.52
C LEU A 305 -14.26 3.59 -1.21
N LYS A 306 -13.43 3.29 -2.20
CA LYS A 306 -11.97 3.47 -2.15
C LYS A 306 -11.52 4.91 -2.47
N ASP A 307 -12.40 5.89 -2.30
CA ASP A 307 -12.08 7.30 -2.39
C ASP A 307 -11.35 7.74 -1.12
N GLY A 308 -10.33 8.58 -1.25
CA GLY A 308 -9.51 8.97 -0.10
C GLY A 308 -10.22 9.90 0.89
N MET A 309 -11.30 10.54 0.47
CA MET A 309 -12.17 11.29 1.37
C MET A 309 -13.58 11.39 0.79
N ILE A 310 -14.60 11.33 1.65
CA ILE A 310 -16.01 11.51 1.31
C ILE A 310 -16.49 12.84 1.89
N VAL A 311 -16.89 13.78 1.03
CA VAL A 311 -17.45 15.08 1.41
C VAL A 311 -18.98 14.99 1.43
N MET A 312 -19.58 15.31 2.57
CA MET A 312 -21.03 15.21 2.77
C MET A 312 -21.59 16.33 3.65
N PRO A 313 -22.86 16.71 3.44
CA PRO A 313 -23.42 17.85 4.15
C PRO A 313 -23.60 17.55 5.63
N LYS A 314 -23.24 18.51 6.47
CA LYS A 314 -23.61 18.52 7.87
C LYS A 314 -25.11 18.81 8.00
N LYS A 315 -25.84 17.96 8.74
CA LYS A 315 -27.28 18.05 8.94
C LYS A 315 -27.61 18.40 10.38
N LYS A 316 -28.42 19.44 10.56
CA LYS A 316 -28.86 19.90 11.90
C LYS A 316 -30.21 19.28 12.25
N GLY A 317 -30.37 18.85 13.50
CA GLY A 317 -31.64 18.35 14.05
C GLY A 317 -31.54 16.99 14.73
N LEU A 318 -32.43 16.75 15.70
CA LEU A 318 -32.45 15.56 16.54
C LEU A 318 -32.62 14.24 15.74
N PHE A 319 -33.32 14.29 14.61
CA PHE A 319 -33.62 13.13 13.77
C PHE A 319 -32.43 12.64 12.94
N TYR A 320 -31.33 13.41 12.85
CA TYR A 320 -30.13 13.01 12.11
C TYR A 320 -29.12 12.23 12.95
N ALA A 321 -29.45 11.90 14.21
CA ALA A 321 -28.57 11.09 15.05
C ALA A 321 -28.17 9.76 14.38
N GLN A 322 -29.12 9.09 13.70
CA GLN A 322 -28.85 7.85 12.97
C GLN A 322 -28.01 8.05 11.71
N TYR A 323 -28.14 9.21 11.04
CA TYR A 323 -27.31 9.55 9.88
C TYR A 323 -25.82 9.50 10.26
N TYR A 324 -25.42 10.24 11.29
CA TYR A 324 -24.04 10.24 11.78
C TYR A 324 -23.61 8.88 12.34
N ARG A 325 -24.47 8.17 13.08
CA ARG A 325 -24.12 6.86 13.65
C ARG A 325 -23.76 5.83 12.59
N LYS A 326 -24.47 5.80 11.46
CA LYS A 326 -24.14 4.86 10.36
C LYS A 326 -22.69 5.05 9.89
N PHE A 327 -22.25 6.29 9.73
CA PHE A 327 -20.87 6.60 9.33
C PHE A 327 -19.85 6.25 10.41
N PHE A 328 -20.11 6.61 11.67
CA PHE A 328 -19.17 6.33 12.76
C PHE A 328 -19.07 4.85 13.14
N ASN A 329 -20.07 4.02 12.79
CA ASN A 329 -20.04 2.58 13.07
C ASN A 329 -19.56 1.72 11.90
N ASN A 330 -19.64 2.24 10.67
CA ASN A 330 -19.41 1.43 9.46
C ASN A 330 -18.46 2.11 8.45
N GLY A 331 -17.95 3.31 8.74
CA GLY A 331 -17.16 4.12 7.83
C GLY A 331 -15.74 3.60 7.72
N ARG A 332 -15.25 3.42 6.49
CA ARG A 332 -13.88 2.97 6.20
C ARG A 332 -12.99 4.02 5.53
N SER A 333 -13.61 5.07 4.97
CA SER A 333 -12.89 6.19 4.36
C SER A 333 -13.03 7.46 5.21
N PRO A 334 -12.07 8.40 5.18
CA PRO A 334 -12.20 9.71 5.80
C PRO A 334 -13.45 10.44 5.34
N ILE A 335 -14.17 11.07 6.26
CA ILE A 335 -15.44 11.74 5.99
C ILE A 335 -15.36 13.18 6.45
N LEU A 336 -15.57 14.10 5.51
CA LEU A 336 -15.75 15.49 5.81
C LEU A 336 -17.25 15.83 5.91
N PHE A 337 -17.70 16.12 7.12
CA PHE A 337 -18.99 16.73 7.38
C PHE A 337 -18.89 18.24 7.20
N THR A 338 -19.15 18.69 5.97
CA THR A 338 -18.95 20.08 5.53
C THR A 338 -20.01 21.04 6.08
N ASN A 339 -19.56 22.22 6.51
CA ASN A 339 -20.40 23.41 6.77
C ASN A 339 -20.37 24.44 5.61
N GLY A 340 -19.67 24.12 4.52
CA GLY A 340 -19.58 24.94 3.31
C GLY A 340 -18.49 26.01 3.38
N THR A 341 -17.38 25.69 4.04
CA THR A 341 -16.23 26.56 4.27
C THR A 341 -15.22 26.40 3.13
N THR A 342 -14.78 27.50 2.53
CA THR A 342 -13.97 27.49 1.29
C THR A 342 -12.52 27.90 1.50
N LYS A 343 -12.11 28.08 2.76
CA LYS A 343 -10.73 28.31 3.19
C LYS A 343 -10.66 28.00 4.68
N TYR A 344 -9.61 27.34 5.12
CA TYR A 344 -9.36 27.09 6.54
C TYR A 344 -8.19 27.93 7.02
N ASP A 345 -8.40 28.68 8.09
CA ASP A 345 -7.34 29.45 8.75
C ASP A 345 -6.75 28.64 9.92
N HIS A 346 -7.56 27.76 10.50
CA HIS A 346 -7.21 26.96 11.67
C HIS A 346 -7.76 25.52 11.61
N VAL A 347 -6.99 24.56 12.14
CA VAL A 347 -7.37 23.15 12.30
C VAL A 347 -7.24 22.77 13.78
N LEU A 348 -8.34 22.39 14.42
CA LEU A 348 -8.35 21.89 15.79
C LEU A 348 -8.31 20.36 15.77
N ILE A 349 -7.22 19.77 16.26
CA ILE A 349 -7.02 18.31 16.29
C ILE A 349 -7.41 17.80 17.68
N SER A 350 -8.43 16.94 17.76
CA SER A 350 -8.87 16.37 19.03
C SER A 350 -8.15 15.06 19.36
N LEU A 351 -7.50 15.00 20.53
CA LEU A 351 -6.87 13.79 21.07
C LEU A 351 -7.80 12.97 21.99
N ASN A 352 -9.07 13.37 22.12
CA ASN A 352 -10.11 12.65 22.86
C ASN A 352 -10.69 11.48 22.05
N THR A 353 -9.78 10.61 21.62
CA THR A 353 -10.00 9.44 20.78
C THR A 353 -9.09 8.31 21.26
N GLU A 354 -9.39 7.06 20.89
CA GLU A 354 -8.56 5.89 21.21
C GLU A 354 -7.21 5.92 20.47
N THR A 355 -7.11 6.68 19.36
CA THR A 355 -5.90 6.82 18.53
C THR A 355 -5.38 8.24 18.42
N PRO A 356 -4.94 8.85 19.54
CA PRO A 356 -4.52 10.25 19.52
C PRO A 356 -3.27 10.49 18.67
N ALA A 357 -2.40 9.49 18.51
CA ALA A 357 -1.21 9.59 17.68
C ALA A 357 -1.55 9.73 16.19
N PHE A 358 -2.40 8.84 15.69
CA PHE A 358 -2.93 8.93 14.33
C PHE A 358 -3.68 10.25 14.09
N ALA A 359 -4.48 10.69 15.06
CA ALA A 359 -5.18 11.97 14.98
C ALA A 359 -4.21 13.16 14.86
N LEU A 360 -3.14 13.15 15.65
CA LEU A 360 -2.09 14.17 15.64
C LEU A 360 -1.36 14.18 14.29
N GLU A 361 -0.87 13.03 13.85
CA GLU A 361 -0.09 12.87 12.62
C GLU A 361 -0.90 13.29 11.39
N THR A 362 -2.05 12.64 11.16
CA THR A 362 -2.86 12.92 9.97
C THR A 362 -3.49 14.32 10.04
N GLY A 363 -3.85 14.79 11.24
CA GLY A 363 -4.39 16.13 11.42
C GLY A 363 -3.37 17.24 11.13
N ALA A 364 -2.13 17.07 11.61
CA ALA A 364 -1.05 18.04 11.38
C ALA A 364 -0.62 18.05 9.90
N GLU A 365 -0.50 16.86 9.30
CA GLU A 365 -0.25 16.70 7.88
C GLU A 365 -1.32 17.39 7.02
N PHE A 366 -2.60 17.16 7.35
CA PHE A 366 -3.71 17.79 6.67
C PHE A 366 -3.71 19.31 6.85
N ALA A 367 -3.42 19.82 8.05
CA ALA A 367 -3.28 21.26 8.29
C ALA A 367 -2.16 21.89 7.44
N LYS A 368 -1.01 21.20 7.32
CA LYS A 368 0.12 21.61 6.48
C LYS A 368 -0.26 21.70 5.01
N LEU A 369 -0.99 20.72 4.48
CA LEU A 369 -1.52 20.74 3.10
C LEU A 369 -2.44 21.95 2.86
N LEU A 370 -3.31 22.26 3.83
CA LEU A 370 -4.19 23.41 3.75
C LEU A 370 -3.49 24.77 3.97
N GLY A 371 -2.22 24.77 4.38
CA GLY A 371 -1.52 25.98 4.83
C GLY A 371 -2.16 26.63 6.07
N ALA A 372 -2.89 25.85 6.87
CA ALA A 372 -3.60 26.31 8.05
C ALA A 372 -2.75 26.14 9.31
N LYS A 373 -2.97 27.00 10.31
CA LYS A 373 -2.45 26.75 11.67
C LYS A 373 -3.19 25.56 12.27
N PHE A 374 -2.57 24.85 13.20
CA PHE A 374 -3.29 23.84 13.96
C PHE A 374 -3.03 23.96 15.46
N THR A 375 -4.05 23.61 16.24
CA THR A 375 -3.95 23.44 17.70
C THR A 375 -4.33 22.01 18.05
N VAL A 376 -3.56 21.40 18.94
CA VAL A 376 -3.82 20.05 19.46
C VAL A 376 -4.55 20.15 20.80
N LEU A 377 -5.74 19.57 20.89
CA LEU A 377 -6.58 19.65 22.09
C LEU A 377 -6.76 18.28 22.73
N TYR A 378 -6.45 18.19 24.02
CA TYR A 378 -6.86 17.08 24.88
C TYR A 378 -7.66 17.58 26.08
N VAL A 379 -8.88 17.08 26.24
CA VAL A 379 -9.72 17.38 27.40
C VAL A 379 -9.65 16.21 28.38
N SER A 380 -9.01 16.43 29.52
CA SER A 380 -8.89 15.46 30.60
C SER A 380 -10.10 15.50 31.54
N ALA A 381 -10.29 14.44 32.33
CA ALA A 381 -11.23 14.47 33.45
C ALA A 381 -10.84 15.57 34.47
N ILE A 382 -11.82 16.01 35.27
CA ILE A 382 -11.66 17.04 36.31
C ILE A 382 -10.55 16.62 37.27
N GLU A 383 -9.61 17.50 37.62
CA GLU A 383 -8.39 17.13 38.36
C GLU A 383 -8.66 16.36 39.66
N GLY A 384 -9.73 16.70 40.38
CA GLY A 384 -10.15 16.03 41.61
C GLY A 384 -10.92 14.70 41.42
N GLU A 385 -11.30 14.37 40.19
CA GLU A 385 -12.06 13.15 39.83
C GLU A 385 -11.21 12.16 38.99
N ARG A 386 -9.95 12.51 38.68
CA ARG A 386 -9.06 11.66 37.88
C ARG A 386 -8.76 10.36 38.59
N GLY A 387 -9.21 9.25 38.02
CA GLY A 387 -8.77 7.92 38.41
C GLY A 387 -7.36 7.61 37.87
N LYS A 388 -6.84 6.44 38.25
CA LYS A 388 -5.55 5.94 37.73
C LYS A 388 -5.52 5.89 36.20
N LYS A 389 -6.61 5.44 35.58
CA LYS A 389 -6.76 5.33 34.12
C LYS A 389 -6.70 6.70 33.43
N ASP A 390 -7.33 7.72 34.04
CA ASP A 390 -7.33 9.08 33.48
C ASP A 390 -5.94 9.71 33.53
N MET A 391 -5.18 9.44 34.60
CA MET A 391 -3.78 9.85 34.71
C MET A 391 -2.89 9.16 33.68
N GLU A 392 -3.10 7.86 33.44
CA GLU A 392 -2.39 7.11 32.38
C GLU A 392 -2.68 7.69 30.99
N TYR A 393 -3.96 7.98 30.70
CA TYR A 393 -4.33 8.60 29.43
C TYR A 393 -3.73 10.00 29.27
N LEU A 394 -3.78 10.83 30.31
CA LEU A 394 -3.19 12.18 30.30
C LEU A 394 -1.69 12.14 30.05
N ASN A 395 -0.96 11.30 30.78
CA ASN A 395 0.49 11.16 30.61
C ASN A 395 0.83 10.65 29.21
N TYR A 396 0.09 9.67 28.70
CA TYR A 396 0.30 9.17 27.33
C TYR A 396 0.09 10.27 26.27
N ARG A 397 -0.91 11.15 26.40
CA ARG A 397 -1.10 12.27 25.46
C ARG A 397 0.03 13.31 25.58
N LYS A 398 0.53 13.58 26.80
CA LYS A 398 1.68 14.46 27.00
C LYS A 398 2.94 13.90 26.35
N ASP A 399 3.23 12.62 26.60
CA ASP A 399 4.38 11.92 26.01
C ASP A 399 4.29 11.91 24.49
N LEU A 400 3.09 11.69 23.93
CA LEU A 400 2.85 11.72 22.49
C LEU A 400 3.16 13.10 21.88
N ILE A 401 2.68 14.18 22.49
CA ILE A 401 2.93 15.55 22.01
C ILE A 401 4.43 15.85 22.06
N ALA A 402 5.09 15.51 23.16
CA ALA A 402 6.53 15.71 23.31
C ALA A 402 7.34 14.90 22.28
N ASP A 403 6.99 13.62 22.06
CA ASP A 403 7.60 12.78 21.03
C ASP A 403 7.47 13.41 19.63
N PHE A 404 6.30 13.97 19.31
CA PHE A 404 6.03 14.61 18.02
C PHE A 404 6.84 15.90 17.84
N GLU A 405 6.88 16.80 18.85
CA GLU A 405 7.67 18.04 18.81
C GLU A 405 9.17 17.76 18.60
N MET A 406 9.69 16.71 19.26
CA MET A 406 11.08 16.28 19.09
C MET A 406 11.38 15.75 17.69
N SER A 407 10.43 15.04 17.08
CA SER A 407 10.60 14.45 15.74
C SER A 407 10.56 15.53 14.64
N ASP A 408 9.55 16.38 14.65
CA ASP A 408 9.33 17.37 13.59
C ASP A 408 10.21 18.61 13.76
N GLY A 409 10.82 18.79 14.94
CA GLY A 409 11.62 19.98 15.25
C GLY A 409 10.78 21.26 15.29
N VAL A 410 9.48 21.12 15.57
CA VAL A 410 8.49 22.20 15.61
C VAL A 410 7.80 22.20 16.97
N THR A 411 7.62 23.38 17.57
CA THR A 411 6.77 23.55 18.76
C THR A 411 5.31 23.54 18.33
N ILE A 412 4.51 22.65 18.93
CA ILE A 412 3.09 22.51 18.63
C ILE A 412 2.29 23.37 19.59
N ASP A 413 1.36 24.16 19.06
CA ASP A 413 0.31 24.78 19.86
C ASP A 413 -0.63 23.70 20.41
N HIS A 414 -0.55 23.41 21.70
CA HIS A 414 -1.35 22.36 22.33
C HIS A 414 -1.97 22.82 23.65
N GLU A 415 -3.19 22.33 23.90
CA GLU A 415 -3.98 22.67 25.06
C GLU A 415 -4.47 21.41 25.77
N ILE A 416 -4.30 21.39 27.09
CA ILE A 416 -4.87 20.38 27.97
C ILE A 416 -5.92 21.04 28.84
N LEU A 417 -7.20 20.81 28.52
CA LEU A 417 -8.33 21.31 29.28
C LEU A 417 -8.83 20.25 30.28
N SER A 418 -9.72 20.66 31.17
CA SER A 418 -10.32 19.80 32.18
C SER A 418 -11.83 19.97 32.15
N GLY A 419 -12.59 18.89 31.92
CA GLY A 419 -14.04 18.96 31.81
C GLY A 419 -14.63 17.89 30.89
N ASN A 420 -15.81 18.17 30.31
CA ASN A 420 -16.43 17.27 29.35
C ASN A 420 -15.82 17.47 27.96
N PRO A 421 -15.20 16.44 27.33
CA PRO A 421 -14.51 16.59 26.06
C PRO A 421 -15.33 17.22 24.94
N VAL A 422 -16.63 16.94 24.90
CA VAL A 422 -17.51 17.47 23.86
C VAL A 422 -17.82 18.94 24.11
N ILE A 423 -18.09 19.33 25.37
CA ILE A 423 -18.42 20.71 25.73
C ILE A 423 -17.21 21.61 25.51
N GLU A 424 -16.08 21.26 26.10
CA GLU A 424 -14.83 22.04 26.00
C GLU A 424 -14.36 22.17 24.54
N THR A 425 -14.47 21.10 23.72
CA THR A 425 -14.12 21.19 22.30
C THR A 425 -15.05 22.15 21.54
N VAL A 426 -16.36 22.09 21.78
CA VAL A 426 -17.32 22.98 21.10
C VAL A 426 -17.11 24.44 21.52
N GLU A 427 -16.85 24.68 22.80
CA GLU A 427 -16.53 26.01 23.31
C GLU A 427 -15.21 26.53 22.72
N ARG A 428 -14.17 25.69 22.64
CA ARG A 428 -12.89 26.07 22.04
C ARG A 428 -13.03 26.42 20.56
N VAL A 429 -13.83 25.66 19.80
CA VAL A 429 -14.15 25.99 18.40
C VAL A 429 -14.82 27.37 18.31
N ALA A 430 -15.76 27.67 19.21
CA ALA A 430 -16.45 28.96 19.24
C ALA A 430 -15.54 30.15 19.62
N GLN A 431 -14.38 29.90 20.23
CA GLN A 431 -13.40 30.92 20.58
C GLN A 431 -12.53 31.36 19.38
N PHE A 432 -12.43 30.57 18.30
CA PHE A 432 -11.78 30.98 17.04
C PHE A 432 -12.64 31.97 16.23
N LYS A 433 -13.15 33.02 16.88
CA LYS A 433 -14.04 34.01 16.25
C LYS A 433 -13.36 34.73 15.10
N GLY A 434 -13.97 34.66 13.91
CA GLY A 434 -13.47 35.32 12.70
C GLY A 434 -12.50 34.47 11.88
N GLU A 435 -12.13 33.28 12.37
CA GLU A 435 -11.32 32.32 11.65
C GLU A 435 -12.17 31.13 11.18
N ASN A 436 -11.86 30.60 10.01
CA ASN A 436 -12.49 29.39 9.53
C ASN A 436 -11.79 28.17 10.15
N CYS A 437 -12.37 27.64 11.22
CA CYS A 437 -11.86 26.45 11.90
C CYS A 437 -12.43 25.16 11.28
N MET A 438 -11.56 24.17 11.03
CA MET A 438 -11.96 22.76 10.89
C MET A 438 -11.65 22.01 12.19
N VAL A 439 -12.44 20.99 12.51
CA VAL A 439 -12.10 20.01 13.56
C VAL A 439 -11.69 18.69 12.94
N VAL A 440 -10.57 18.13 13.37
CA VAL A 440 -10.14 16.77 13.02
C VAL A 440 -10.40 15.85 14.21
N VAL A 441 -11.11 14.76 13.95
CA VAL A 441 -11.34 13.67 14.91
C VAL A 441 -11.02 12.35 14.25
N THR A 442 -10.52 11.39 15.02
CA THR A 442 -10.46 9.99 14.57
C THR A 442 -11.57 9.18 15.23
N PHE A 443 -12.02 8.11 14.58
CA PHE A 443 -13.02 7.21 15.15
C PHE A 443 -12.74 5.76 14.80
N ASP A 444 -13.06 4.85 15.70
CA ASP A 444 -13.02 3.41 15.46
C ASP A 444 -14.44 2.92 15.13
N PRO A 445 -14.69 2.31 13.97
CA PRO A 445 -15.99 1.75 13.62
C PRO A 445 -16.49 0.68 14.62
N GLU A 446 -15.60 -0.03 15.30
CA GLU A 446 -15.97 -1.04 16.29
C GLU A 446 -16.40 -0.44 17.63
N ASP A 447 -16.02 0.82 17.90
CA ASP A 447 -16.41 1.53 19.11
C ASP A 447 -17.90 1.93 19.07
N SER A 448 -18.74 0.99 19.50
CA SER A 448 -20.21 1.10 19.46
C SER A 448 -20.73 2.47 19.92
N THR A 449 -21.41 3.20 19.03
CA THR A 449 -22.08 4.48 19.32
C THR A 449 -23.43 4.28 20.04
N SER A 450 -23.43 3.60 21.19
CA SER A 450 -24.66 3.36 21.98
C SER A 450 -25.11 4.61 22.73
N VAL A 451 -26.41 4.71 23.06
CA VAL A 451 -26.94 5.74 23.99
C VAL A 451 -26.24 5.65 25.36
N PHE A 452 -25.79 4.45 25.75
CA PHE A 452 -25.13 4.18 27.02
C PHE A 452 -23.59 4.22 26.95
N LYS A 453 -23.02 4.45 25.76
CA LYS A 453 -21.57 4.67 25.54
C LYS A 453 -21.37 5.91 24.66
N PRO A 454 -21.20 7.10 25.25
CA PRO A 454 -21.04 8.33 24.48
C PRO A 454 -19.71 8.30 23.71
N ASN A 455 -19.79 8.14 22.38
CA ASN A 455 -18.64 8.26 21.48
C ASN A 455 -18.32 9.76 21.29
N VAL A 456 -17.16 10.19 21.79
CA VAL A 456 -16.75 11.61 21.81
C VAL A 456 -16.57 12.18 20.39
N PRO A 457 -15.83 11.54 19.46
CA PRO A 457 -15.73 11.98 18.06
C PRO A 457 -17.10 12.20 17.38
N TYR A 458 -18.02 11.25 17.56
CA TYR A 458 -19.39 11.35 17.06
C TYR A 458 -20.14 12.56 17.63
N LEU A 459 -20.04 12.79 18.95
CA LEU A 459 -20.73 13.89 19.62
C LEU A 459 -20.13 15.26 19.26
N ILE A 460 -18.80 15.37 19.16
CA ILE A 460 -18.12 16.57 18.67
C ILE A 460 -18.62 16.87 17.26
N THR A 461 -18.61 15.88 16.37
CA THR A 461 -19.04 16.02 14.97
C THR A 461 -20.45 16.57 14.85
N ARG A 462 -21.37 16.10 15.70
CA ARG A 462 -22.77 16.51 15.70
C ARG A 462 -23.00 17.89 16.32
N LYS A 463 -22.25 18.26 17.36
CA LYS A 463 -22.52 19.47 18.16
C LYS A 463 -21.73 20.70 17.71
N THR A 464 -20.56 20.54 17.10
CA THR A 464 -19.79 21.67 16.60
C THR A 464 -20.45 22.29 15.37
N GLU A 465 -20.30 23.58 15.18
CA GLU A 465 -20.76 24.30 13.98
C GLU A 465 -19.70 24.30 12.86
N ALA A 466 -18.45 23.97 13.17
CA ALA A 466 -17.37 23.84 12.19
C ALA A 466 -17.57 22.64 11.24
N SER A 467 -16.88 22.67 10.09
CA SER A 467 -16.64 21.47 9.30
C SER A 467 -15.81 20.48 10.13
N VAL A 468 -16.10 19.19 9.99
CA VAL A 468 -15.44 18.15 10.78
C VAL A 468 -14.94 17.05 9.86
N LEU A 469 -13.62 16.86 9.85
CA LEU A 469 -12.97 15.72 9.20
C LEU A 469 -12.91 14.58 10.22
N ALA A 470 -13.74 13.57 10.02
CA ALA A 470 -13.75 12.34 10.78
C ALA A 470 -12.95 11.27 10.04
N ILE A 471 -11.84 10.84 10.62
CA ILE A 471 -10.91 9.90 9.99
C ILE A 471 -11.13 8.53 10.64
N PRO A 472 -11.58 7.51 9.90
CA PRO A 472 -11.71 6.18 10.44
C PRO A 472 -10.32 5.66 10.76
N VAL A 473 -10.27 4.94 11.86
CA VAL A 473 -9.12 4.15 12.21
C VAL A 473 -9.42 2.75 11.72
N GLU A 474 -8.71 2.28 10.70
CA GLU A 474 -8.70 0.84 10.46
C GLU A 474 -7.77 0.20 11.49
N ASP A 475 -8.23 -0.86 12.16
CA ASP A 475 -7.76 -2.23 11.89
C ASP A 475 -8.21 -3.17 13.02
N THR A 476 -9.11 -4.10 12.72
CA THR A 476 -9.55 -5.15 13.65
C THR A 476 -9.73 -6.46 12.89
N HIS A 477 -8.62 -6.96 12.36
CA HIS A 477 -8.14 -8.35 12.44
C HIS A 477 -7.26 -8.64 11.22
N ALA A 478 -6.02 -9.04 11.50
CA ALA A 478 -5.22 -9.87 10.59
C ALA A 478 -5.97 -11.14 10.19
#